data_AF-A0A353PSL2-F1
#
_entry.id   AF-A0A353PSL2-F1
#
_cell.length_a   1.000
_cell.length_b   1.000
_cell.length_c   1.000
_cell.angle_alpha   90.00
_cell.angle_beta   90.00
_cell.angle_gamma   90.00
#
_symmetry.space_group_name_H-M   'P 1'
#
loop_
_entity.id
_entity.type
_entity.pdbx_description
1 polymer ?
#
loop_
_entity_poly.entity_id
_entity_poly.type
_entity_poly.pdbx_seq_one_letter_code
_entity_poly.pdbx_strand_id
1 'polypeptide(L)'
;IHPQTLEAGSFIWRWERLLPTNTEMRSFSIYPLEVKSEIQGSLPSSDIDREFLEGRPDFSYAFTIRSQIKLRDSALPQFVRRTNALGQDELNQFLEKEAKKINQRAVSLLLQKTEASADFLAFIDTEALIKKLSEENSEIEILSLEIESQKTPDTELYLLAKEAYFHYQEAVRKSLIDIAETEASKSAEDFLQIERFAKWGKVLQDYPILIDFIAVSRDDAASALEALKKMR
;
A
#
# COMPACT_ATOMS: atom_id res chain seq x y z
N ILE A 1 36.21 23.18 -5.01
CA ILE A 1 35.14 24.02 -4.42
C ILE A 1 35.42 24.23 -2.95
N HIS A 2 35.57 25.47 -2.50
CA HIS A 2 35.85 25.80 -1.10
C HIS A 2 34.59 25.61 -0.22
N PRO A 3 34.71 25.13 1.04
CA PRO A 3 33.54 24.86 1.89
C PRO A 3 32.82 26.12 2.39
N GLN A 4 33.51 27.27 2.42
CA GLN A 4 32.93 28.56 2.84
C GLN A 4 32.53 29.40 1.61
N THR A 5 31.27 29.84 1.59
CA THR A 5 30.69 30.80 0.64
C THR A 5 31.25 32.20 0.85
N LEU A 6 31.20 33.04 -0.20
CA LEU A 6 31.50 34.47 -0.11
C LEU A 6 30.17 35.20 -0.05
N GLU A 7 29.87 35.84 1.08
CA GLU A 7 28.65 36.64 1.25
C GLU A 7 28.87 38.08 0.78
N ALA A 8 27.83 38.70 0.24
CA ALA A 8 27.90 40.11 -0.16
C ALA A 8 28.24 41.00 1.04
N GLY A 9 29.25 41.86 0.89
CA GLY A 9 29.74 42.71 1.98
C GLY A 9 30.82 42.08 2.87
N SER A 10 31.15 40.80 2.68
CA SER A 10 32.25 40.14 3.38
C SER A 10 33.54 40.13 2.53
N PHE A 11 34.68 40.36 3.16
CA PHE A 11 35.99 40.20 2.54
C PHE A 11 36.68 38.97 3.09
N ILE A 12 37.08 38.06 2.20
CA ILE A 12 37.80 36.85 2.56
C ILE A 12 39.08 36.79 1.73
N TRP A 13 40.22 36.94 2.40
CA TRP A 13 41.54 36.83 1.79
C TRP A 13 41.89 35.36 1.51
N ARG A 14 42.36 35.08 0.29
CA ARG A 14 42.82 33.73 -0.13
C ARG A 14 44.00 33.86 -1.07
N TRP A 15 45.12 33.21 -0.72
CA TRP A 15 46.36 33.29 -1.51
C TRP A 15 46.20 32.62 -2.89
N GLU A 16 45.29 31.66 -3.01
CA GLU A 16 44.96 30.96 -4.26
C GLU A 16 44.38 31.90 -5.33
N ARG A 17 43.87 33.07 -4.93
CA ARG A 17 43.32 34.10 -5.82
C ARG A 17 44.37 35.08 -6.36
N LEU A 18 45.64 34.94 -5.94
CA LEU A 18 46.76 35.75 -6.45
C LEU A 18 47.11 35.39 -7.90
N LEU A 19 46.76 34.19 -8.36
CA LEU A 19 46.98 33.72 -9.72
C LEU A 19 45.63 33.69 -10.48
N PRO A 20 45.43 34.53 -11.52
CA PRO A 20 44.12 34.72 -12.16
C PRO A 20 43.45 33.46 -12.69
N THR A 21 44.22 32.46 -13.10
CA THR A 21 43.73 31.21 -13.70
C THR A 21 43.43 30.11 -12.68
N ASN A 22 43.82 30.28 -11.41
CA ASN A 22 43.70 29.24 -10.40
C ASN A 22 42.34 29.22 -9.68
N THR A 23 41.51 30.25 -9.88
CA THR A 23 40.22 30.37 -9.21
C THR A 23 39.14 30.82 -10.20
N GLU A 24 38.02 30.12 -10.20
CA GLU A 24 36.78 30.55 -10.86
C GLU A 24 35.79 30.99 -9.78
N MET A 25 35.15 32.15 -9.96
CA MET A 25 34.08 32.62 -9.09
C MET A 25 32.74 32.38 -9.77
N ARG A 26 31.86 31.66 -9.08
CA ARG A 26 30.48 31.45 -9.50
C ARG A 26 29.54 32.13 -8.52
N SER A 27 28.69 32.99 -9.04
CA SER A 27 27.67 33.72 -8.28
C SER A 27 26.32 33.02 -8.42
N PHE A 28 25.68 32.76 -7.29
CA PHE A 28 24.33 32.23 -7.21
C PHE A 28 23.47 33.20 -6.42
N SER A 29 22.26 33.43 -6.90
CA SER A 29 21.22 34.11 -6.16
C SER A 29 20.47 33.10 -5.30
N ILE A 30 20.44 33.38 -4.00
CA ILE A 30 19.73 32.61 -2.96
C ILE A 30 18.33 33.16 -2.68
N TYR A 31 17.78 33.98 -3.60
CA TYR A 31 16.41 34.45 -3.46
C TYR A 31 15.41 33.28 -3.50
N PRO A 32 14.29 33.39 -2.77
CA PRO A 32 13.25 32.37 -2.79
C PRO A 32 12.72 32.14 -4.20
N LEU A 33 12.61 30.86 -4.56
CA LEU A 33 11.92 30.41 -5.75
C LEU A 33 10.49 30.02 -5.37
N GLU A 34 9.53 30.61 -6.07
CA GLU A 34 8.12 30.22 -5.98
C GLU A 34 7.82 29.11 -6.99
N VAL A 35 7.22 28.02 -6.52
CA VAL A 35 6.86 26.86 -7.34
C VAL A 35 5.41 26.49 -7.08
N LYS A 36 4.63 26.52 -8.16
CA LYS A 36 3.25 26.01 -8.18
C LYS A 36 3.25 24.57 -8.67
N SER A 37 2.57 23.69 -7.95
CA SER A 37 2.42 22.27 -8.28
C SER A 37 0.96 21.87 -8.25
N GLU A 38 0.51 21.25 -9.33
CA GLU A 38 -0.79 20.59 -9.42
C GLU A 38 -0.58 19.09 -9.25
N ILE A 39 -1.21 18.52 -8.22
CA ILE A 39 -1.02 17.13 -7.81
C ILE A 39 -2.38 16.47 -7.82
N GLN A 40 -2.55 15.46 -8.67
CA GLN A 40 -3.80 14.73 -8.84
C GLN A 40 -3.55 13.23 -8.68
N GLY A 41 -4.56 12.52 -8.18
CA GLY A 41 -4.53 11.07 -8.05
C GLY A 41 -5.85 10.50 -7.58
N SER A 42 -5.86 9.21 -7.24
CA SER A 42 -7.00 8.54 -6.63
C SER A 42 -6.57 7.85 -5.34
N LEU A 43 -7.53 7.66 -4.43
CA LEU A 43 -7.27 6.86 -3.22
C LEU A 43 -6.88 5.42 -3.61
N PRO A 44 -6.07 4.73 -2.76
CA PRO A 44 -5.69 3.34 -3.00
C PRO A 44 -6.92 2.47 -3.25
N SER A 45 -6.83 1.48 -4.15
CA SER A 45 -7.93 0.54 -4.44
C SER A 45 -9.28 1.17 -4.85
N SER A 46 -9.33 2.47 -5.10
CA SER A 46 -10.55 3.22 -5.45
C SER A 46 -11.32 2.61 -6.61
N ASP A 47 -10.62 2.00 -7.57
CA ASP A 47 -11.22 1.35 -8.72
C ASP A 47 -12.07 0.14 -8.34
N ILE A 48 -11.61 -0.65 -7.36
CA ILE A 48 -12.28 -1.86 -6.85
C ILE A 48 -13.36 -1.46 -5.86
N ASP A 49 -13.02 -0.60 -4.90
CA ASP A 49 -13.92 -0.27 -3.79
C ASP A 49 -15.19 0.45 -4.26
N ARG A 50 -15.09 1.31 -5.28
CA ARG A 50 -16.27 2.03 -5.83
C ARG A 50 -17.30 1.12 -6.50
N GLU A 51 -16.94 -0.11 -6.86
CA GLU A 51 -17.89 -1.08 -7.44
C GLU A 51 -18.88 -1.61 -6.41
N PHE A 52 -18.53 -1.54 -5.12
CA PHE A 52 -19.33 -2.04 -4.01
C PHE A 52 -20.33 -1.01 -3.46
N LEU A 53 -20.30 0.22 -3.98
CA LEU A 53 -21.23 1.28 -3.60
C LEU A 53 -22.13 1.70 -4.76
N GLU A 54 -23.41 1.93 -4.44
CA GLU A 54 -24.36 2.52 -5.38
C GLU A 54 -23.92 3.94 -5.78
N GLY A 55 -24.06 4.26 -7.07
CA GLY A 55 -23.69 5.57 -7.60
C GLY A 55 -22.22 5.73 -8.00
N ARG A 56 -21.35 4.74 -7.73
CA ARG A 56 -19.92 4.73 -8.11
C ARG A 56 -19.21 6.04 -7.74
N PRO A 57 -19.05 6.32 -6.45
CA PRO A 57 -18.48 7.57 -5.99
C PRO A 57 -17.07 7.83 -6.54
N ASP A 58 -16.76 9.11 -6.72
CA ASP A 58 -15.46 9.57 -7.19
C ASP A 58 -14.49 9.72 -6.00
N PHE A 59 -13.49 8.86 -5.97
CA PHE A 59 -12.42 8.87 -4.96
C PHE A 59 -11.14 9.55 -5.45
N SER A 60 -11.24 10.42 -6.46
CA SER A 60 -10.12 11.25 -6.92
C SER A 60 -9.84 12.42 -5.99
N TYR A 61 -8.55 12.76 -5.84
CA TYR A 61 -8.08 13.96 -5.17
C TYR A 61 -7.31 14.86 -6.12
N ALA A 62 -7.37 16.16 -5.89
CA ALA A 62 -6.58 17.16 -6.60
C ALA A 62 -6.18 18.29 -5.67
N PHE A 63 -4.90 18.66 -5.68
CA PHE A 63 -4.35 19.74 -4.87
C PHE A 63 -3.54 20.68 -5.75
N THR A 64 -3.73 21.98 -5.55
CA THR A 64 -2.85 23.01 -6.08
C THR A 64 -2.10 23.62 -4.90
N ILE A 65 -0.79 23.41 -4.88
CA ILE A 65 0.10 23.91 -3.83
C ILE A 65 1.05 24.93 -4.44
N ARG A 66 1.18 26.07 -3.77
CA ARG A 66 2.21 27.06 -4.01
C ARG A 66 3.20 27.00 -2.87
N SER A 67 4.48 26.81 -3.17
CA SER A 67 5.54 26.83 -2.16
C SER A 67 6.62 27.83 -2.53
N GLN A 68 7.15 28.51 -1.50
CA GLN A 68 8.33 29.34 -1.63
C GLN A 68 9.48 28.65 -0.91
N ILE A 69 10.51 28.30 -1.66
CA ILE A 69 11.68 27.61 -1.13
C ILE A 69 12.97 28.33 -1.52
N LYS A 70 14.01 28.19 -0.70
CA LYS A 70 15.36 28.60 -1.05
C LYS A 70 16.36 27.55 -0.61
N LEU A 71 17.53 27.53 -1.26
CA LEU A 71 18.65 26.74 -0.78
C LEU A 71 19.25 27.43 0.45
N ARG A 72 19.59 26.66 1.50
CA ARG A 72 20.36 27.21 2.62
C ARG A 72 21.78 27.57 2.16
N ASP A 73 22.30 28.69 2.63
CA ASP A 73 23.64 29.18 2.25
C ASP A 73 24.75 28.17 2.56
N SER A 74 24.60 27.45 3.68
CA SER A 74 25.51 26.38 4.08
C SER A 74 25.50 25.17 3.14
N ALA A 75 24.41 24.94 2.41
CA ALA A 75 24.26 23.83 1.48
C ALA A 75 24.77 24.15 0.06
N LEU A 76 24.96 25.43 -0.28
CA LEU A 76 25.39 25.87 -1.62
C LEU A 76 26.71 25.23 -2.09
N PRO A 77 27.79 25.15 -1.27
CA PRO A 77 29.02 24.49 -1.70
C PRO A 77 28.85 23.01 -2.00
N GLN A 78 28.00 22.32 -1.22
CA GLN A 78 27.71 20.90 -1.41
C GLN A 78 26.86 20.67 -2.67
N PHE A 79 25.87 21.54 -2.92
CA PHE A 79 25.09 21.55 -4.15
C PHE A 79 25.99 21.67 -5.38
N VAL A 80 26.88 22.67 -5.44
CA VAL A 80 27.79 22.88 -6.57
C VAL A 80 28.76 21.70 -6.72
N ARG A 81 29.26 21.12 -5.61
CA ARG A 81 30.12 19.91 -5.65
C ARG A 81 29.42 18.71 -6.27
N ARG A 82 28.16 18.49 -5.92
CA ARG A 82 27.37 17.32 -6.34
C ARG A 82 26.89 17.45 -7.79
N THR A 83 26.49 18.64 -8.20
CA THR A 83 25.82 18.87 -9.49
C THR A 83 26.74 19.45 -10.56
N ASN A 84 27.92 19.95 -10.16
CA ASN A 84 28.79 20.75 -11.01
C ASN A 84 28.08 21.94 -11.67
N ALA A 85 27.07 22.51 -11.00
CA ALA A 85 26.28 23.64 -11.49
C ALA A 85 27.19 24.79 -11.94
N LEU A 86 26.95 25.28 -13.15
CA LEU A 86 27.72 26.35 -13.77
C LEU A 86 27.10 27.72 -13.47
N GLY A 87 25.78 27.80 -13.27
CA GLY A 87 25.09 29.04 -12.97
C GLY A 87 23.73 28.89 -12.30
N GLN A 88 22.93 29.94 -12.39
CA GLN A 88 21.65 30.05 -11.70
C GLN A 88 20.60 29.09 -12.25
N ASP A 89 20.64 28.76 -13.54
CA ASP A 89 19.64 27.91 -14.18
C ASP A 89 19.65 26.50 -13.60
N GLU A 90 20.83 25.92 -13.34
CA GLU A 90 20.94 24.60 -12.71
C GLU A 90 20.44 24.61 -11.25
N LEU A 91 20.67 25.72 -10.53
CA LEU A 91 20.13 25.90 -9.18
C LEU A 91 18.59 25.99 -9.21
N ASN A 92 18.03 26.78 -10.12
CA ASN A 92 16.58 26.93 -10.27
C ASN A 92 15.93 25.59 -10.64
N GLN A 93 16.52 24.83 -11.58
CA GLN A 93 16.01 23.51 -11.96
C GLN A 93 16.08 22.51 -10.80
N PHE A 94 17.14 22.57 -9.99
CA PHE A 94 17.25 21.75 -8.78
C PHE A 94 16.17 22.10 -7.77
N LEU A 95 16.02 23.39 -7.44
CA LEU A 95 15.00 23.86 -6.51
C LEU A 95 13.60 23.53 -7.02
N GLU A 96 13.30 23.70 -8.31
CA GLU A 96 12.00 23.35 -8.87
C GLU A 96 11.67 21.86 -8.70
N LYS A 97 12.66 20.98 -8.92
CA LYS A 97 12.49 19.53 -8.71
C LYS A 97 12.26 19.19 -7.25
N GLU A 98 13.02 19.78 -6.34
CA GLU A 98 12.87 19.53 -4.90
C GLU A 98 11.57 20.13 -4.35
N ALA A 99 11.16 21.31 -4.81
CA ALA A 99 9.86 21.90 -4.47
C ALA A 99 8.71 20.98 -4.89
N LYS A 100 8.76 20.40 -6.09
CA LYS A 100 7.74 19.43 -6.55
C LYS A 100 7.68 18.20 -5.65
N LYS A 101 8.83 17.66 -5.23
CA LYS A 101 8.88 16.53 -4.28
C LYS A 101 8.32 16.90 -2.91
N ILE A 102 8.70 18.07 -2.38
CA ILE A 102 8.19 18.60 -1.11
C ILE A 102 6.67 18.78 -1.17
N ASN A 103 6.15 19.35 -2.26
CA ASN A 103 4.71 19.53 -2.47
C ASN A 103 3.98 18.18 -2.57
N GLN A 104 4.53 17.20 -3.29
CA GLN A 104 3.98 15.82 -3.34
C GLN A 104 3.96 15.17 -1.96
N ARG A 105 5.04 15.34 -1.18
CA ARG A 105 5.13 14.84 0.18
C ARG A 105 4.11 15.52 1.09
N ALA A 106 3.90 16.82 0.96
CA ALA A 106 2.88 17.57 1.68
C ALA A 106 1.49 16.98 1.44
N VAL A 107 1.10 16.74 0.17
CA VAL A 107 -0.17 16.09 -0.17
C VAL A 107 -0.29 14.71 0.47
N SER A 108 0.77 13.89 0.41
CA SER A 108 0.74 12.55 1.02
C SER A 108 0.49 12.59 2.53
N LEU A 109 1.06 13.57 3.24
CA LEU A 109 0.87 13.75 4.67
C LEU A 109 -0.54 14.24 5.01
N LEU A 110 -1.11 15.11 4.17
CA LEU A 110 -2.50 15.56 4.31
C LEU A 110 -3.49 14.41 4.12
N LEU A 111 -3.29 13.57 3.09
CA LEU A 111 -4.12 12.40 2.83
C LEU A 111 -4.04 11.37 3.97
N GLN A 112 -2.84 11.06 4.47
CA GLN A 112 -2.67 10.14 5.62
C GLN A 112 -3.39 10.62 6.88
N LYS A 113 -3.38 11.93 7.13
CA LYS A 113 -4.07 12.51 8.28
C LYS A 113 -5.59 12.47 8.13
N THR A 114 -6.08 12.57 6.88
CA THR A 114 -7.51 12.47 6.57
C THR A 114 -8.03 11.05 6.81
N GLU A 115 -7.26 10.02 6.50
CA GLU A 115 -7.61 8.61 6.83
C GLU A 115 -7.73 8.37 8.34
N ALA A 116 -7.00 9.13 9.17
CA ALA A 116 -6.94 8.93 10.62
C ALA A 116 -8.06 9.64 11.41
N SER A 117 -8.72 10.65 10.83
CA SER A 117 -9.77 11.41 11.51
C SER A 117 -10.66 12.18 10.51
N ALA A 118 -11.99 11.96 10.59
CA ALA A 118 -12.99 12.58 9.69
C ALA A 118 -13.17 14.10 9.90
N ASP A 119 -12.78 14.66 11.06
CA ASP A 119 -13.00 16.07 11.43
C ASP A 119 -12.03 17.09 10.79
N PHE A 120 -11.28 16.71 9.75
CA PHE A 120 -10.13 17.49 9.28
C PHE A 120 -10.46 18.71 8.40
N LEU A 121 -11.72 18.91 7.99
CA LEU A 121 -12.09 19.92 6.99
C LEU A 121 -11.90 21.38 7.42
N ALA A 122 -11.56 21.67 8.68
CA ALA A 122 -11.57 23.04 9.21
C ALA A 122 -10.21 23.74 9.33
N PHE A 123 -9.07 23.03 9.47
CA PHE A 123 -7.78 23.72 9.65
C PHE A 123 -6.57 22.88 9.26
N ILE A 124 -5.88 23.30 8.20
CA ILE A 124 -4.57 22.75 7.83
C ILE A 124 -3.51 23.56 8.57
N ASP A 125 -2.93 22.94 9.61
CA ASP A 125 -1.78 23.49 10.32
C ASP A 125 -0.54 23.45 9.43
N THR A 126 -0.35 24.56 8.72
CA THR A 126 0.70 24.74 7.73
C THR A 126 2.07 24.86 8.39
N GLU A 127 2.16 25.42 9.60
CA GLU A 127 3.41 25.54 10.35
C GLU A 127 3.94 24.17 10.77
N ALA A 128 3.07 23.32 11.31
CA ALA A 128 3.43 21.94 11.65
C ALA A 128 3.86 21.15 10.41
N LEU A 129 3.21 21.37 9.27
CA LEU A 129 3.55 20.73 8.00
C LEU A 129 4.94 21.18 7.50
N ILE A 130 5.19 22.49 7.48
CA ILE A 130 6.49 23.06 7.09
C ILE A 130 7.60 22.53 8.00
N LYS A 131 7.37 22.47 9.32
CA LYS A 131 8.34 21.93 10.27
C LYS A 131 8.71 20.49 9.96
N LYS A 132 7.71 19.62 9.76
CA LYS A 132 7.94 18.21 9.43
C LYS A 132 8.66 18.04 8.09
N LEU A 133 8.28 18.81 7.07
CA LEU A 133 8.94 18.78 5.77
C LEU A 133 10.38 19.33 5.83
N SER A 134 10.66 20.29 6.70
CA SER A 134 12.00 20.84 6.91
C SER A 134 12.92 19.88 7.65
N GLU A 135 12.40 19.06 8.57
CA GLU A 135 13.15 17.98 9.23
C GLU A 135 13.58 16.90 8.22
N GLU A 136 12.74 16.61 7.22
CA GLU A 136 13.04 15.68 6.13
C GLU A 136 14.03 16.29 5.08
N ASN A 137 14.17 17.63 5.02
CA ASN A 137 14.96 18.33 4.00
C ASN A 137 15.96 19.33 4.62
N SER A 138 17.17 18.87 4.95
CA SER A 138 18.18 19.70 5.62
C SER A 138 18.83 20.77 4.73
N GLU A 139 18.90 20.57 3.41
CA GLU A 139 19.55 21.49 2.47
C GLU A 139 18.64 22.66 2.04
N ILE A 140 17.32 22.51 2.19
CA ILE A 140 16.31 23.44 1.69
C ILE A 140 15.61 24.11 2.87
N GLU A 141 15.33 25.40 2.70
CA GLU A 141 14.49 26.16 3.60
C GLU A 141 13.15 26.41 2.93
N ILE A 142 12.08 25.92 3.55
CA ILE A 142 10.71 26.13 3.11
C ILE A 142 10.19 27.36 3.86
N LEU A 143 9.91 28.43 3.12
CA LEU A 143 9.47 29.71 3.68
C LEU A 143 7.96 29.77 3.81
N SER A 144 7.25 29.30 2.78
CA SER A 144 5.81 29.20 2.79
C SER A 144 5.33 27.99 2.00
N LEU A 145 4.17 27.49 2.40
CA LEU A 145 3.44 26.44 1.70
C LEU A 145 1.96 26.80 1.79
N GLU A 146 1.35 27.08 0.65
CA GLU A 146 -0.03 27.53 0.55
C GLU A 146 -0.82 26.56 -0.31
N ILE A 147 -2.01 26.18 0.15
CA ILE A 147 -2.93 25.33 -0.60
C ILE A 147 -3.94 26.27 -1.26
N GLU A 148 -3.78 26.49 -2.56
CA GLU A 148 -4.65 27.37 -3.34
C GLU A 148 -6.01 26.75 -3.61
N SER A 149 -6.02 25.44 -3.89
CA SER A 149 -7.24 24.68 -4.16
C SER A 149 -7.08 23.25 -3.72
N GLN A 150 -8.15 22.67 -3.19
CA GLN A 150 -8.21 21.28 -2.83
C GLN A 150 -9.54 20.66 -3.28
N LYS A 151 -9.46 19.47 -3.86
CA LYS A 151 -10.55 18.53 -4.06
C LYS A 151 -10.17 17.30 -3.26
N THR A 152 -10.86 17.08 -2.15
CA THR A 152 -10.70 15.89 -1.32
C THR A 152 -11.89 14.96 -1.53
N PRO A 153 -11.66 13.65 -1.76
CA PRO A 153 -12.73 12.68 -1.83
C PRO A 153 -13.37 12.49 -0.47
N ASP A 154 -14.63 12.05 -0.46
CA ASP A 154 -15.35 11.71 0.75
C ASP A 154 -14.68 10.49 1.41
N THR A 155 -14.02 10.74 2.54
CA THR A 155 -13.23 9.72 3.23
C THR A 155 -14.12 8.74 3.99
N GLU A 156 -15.26 9.21 4.53
CA GLU A 156 -16.22 8.32 5.19
C GLU A 156 -16.81 7.34 4.19
N LEU A 157 -17.19 7.84 3.01
CA LEU A 157 -17.71 7.00 1.94
C LEU A 157 -16.69 6.00 1.41
N TYR A 158 -15.41 6.41 1.30
CA TYR A 158 -14.33 5.50 0.93
C TYR A 158 -14.09 4.41 1.97
N LEU A 159 -14.10 4.75 3.26
CA LEU A 159 -13.95 3.76 4.33
C LEU A 159 -15.10 2.75 4.34
N LEU A 160 -16.32 3.22 4.09
CA LEU A 160 -17.51 2.37 3.96
C LEU A 160 -17.39 1.42 2.76
N ALA A 161 -16.90 1.91 1.61
CA ALA A 161 -16.64 1.07 0.43
C ALA A 161 -15.65 -0.06 0.74
N LYS A 162 -14.56 0.29 1.43
CA LYS A 162 -13.51 -0.65 1.82
C LYS A 162 -14.02 -1.70 2.82
N GLU A 163 -14.84 -1.29 3.78
CA GLU A 163 -15.49 -2.19 4.73
C GLU A 163 -16.44 -3.16 4.02
N ALA A 164 -17.27 -2.66 3.09
CA ALA A 164 -18.16 -3.49 2.28
C ALA A 164 -17.39 -4.54 1.46
N TYR A 165 -16.27 -4.13 0.84
CA TYR A 165 -15.37 -5.04 0.14
C TYR A 165 -14.82 -6.15 1.06
N PHE A 166 -14.35 -5.79 2.26
CA PHE A 166 -13.84 -6.77 3.20
C PHE A 166 -14.91 -7.76 3.66
N HIS A 167 -16.12 -7.29 3.95
CA HIS A 167 -17.24 -8.17 4.31
C HIS A 167 -17.60 -9.13 3.18
N TYR A 168 -17.62 -8.64 1.94
CA TYR A 168 -17.84 -9.48 0.77
C TYR A 168 -16.77 -10.57 0.64
N GLN A 169 -15.49 -10.20 0.72
CA GLN A 169 -14.37 -11.16 0.64
C GLN A 169 -14.45 -12.23 1.74
N GLU A 170 -14.81 -11.82 2.96
CA GLU A 170 -14.95 -12.76 4.07
C GLU A 170 -16.12 -13.72 3.87
N ALA A 171 -17.26 -13.23 3.35
CA ALA A 171 -18.40 -14.07 3.01
C ALA A 171 -18.07 -15.09 1.92
N VAL A 172 -17.35 -14.66 0.87
CA VAL A 172 -16.87 -15.54 -0.19
C VAL A 172 -15.92 -16.60 0.37
N ARG A 173 -14.95 -16.19 1.19
CA ARG A 173 -13.99 -17.11 1.83
C ARG A 173 -14.69 -18.16 2.69
N LYS A 174 -15.66 -17.74 3.51
CA LYS A 174 -16.45 -18.64 4.35
C LYS A 174 -17.23 -19.64 3.51
N SER A 175 -17.93 -19.17 2.47
CA SER A 175 -18.68 -20.05 1.57
C SER A 175 -17.77 -21.07 0.87
N LEU A 176 -16.55 -20.70 0.50
CA LEU A 176 -15.60 -21.63 -0.13
C LEU A 176 -15.11 -22.69 0.85
N ILE A 177 -14.87 -22.32 2.11
CA ILE A 177 -14.50 -23.28 3.17
C ILE A 177 -15.65 -24.27 3.40
N ASP A 178 -16.88 -23.78 3.54
CA ASP A 178 -18.06 -24.62 3.78
C ASP A 178 -18.29 -25.62 2.62
N ILE A 179 -18.10 -25.18 1.37
CA ILE A 179 -18.18 -26.04 0.18
C ILE A 179 -17.06 -27.08 0.18
N ALA A 180 -15.82 -26.68 0.47
CA ALA A 180 -14.67 -27.58 0.48
C ALA A 180 -14.79 -28.64 1.59
N GLU A 181 -15.27 -28.26 2.78
CA GLU A 181 -15.53 -29.18 3.89
C GLU A 181 -16.62 -30.19 3.51
N THR A 182 -17.73 -29.71 2.94
CA THR A 182 -18.83 -30.57 2.49
C THR A 182 -18.36 -31.58 1.43
N GLU A 183 -17.55 -31.14 0.47
CA GLU A 183 -17.02 -32.00 -0.59
C GLU A 183 -15.99 -33.01 -0.05
N ALA A 184 -15.10 -32.57 0.85
CA ALA A 184 -14.14 -33.44 1.51
C ALA A 184 -14.83 -34.53 2.34
N SER A 185 -15.87 -34.18 3.09
CA SER A 185 -16.69 -35.13 3.84
C SER A 185 -17.36 -36.16 2.94
N LYS A 186 -18.00 -35.72 1.85
CA LYS A 186 -18.61 -36.63 0.86
C LYS A 186 -17.59 -37.58 0.25
N SER A 187 -16.44 -37.06 -0.19
CA SER A 187 -15.38 -37.87 -0.79
C SER A 187 -14.81 -38.89 0.22
N ALA A 188 -14.66 -38.52 1.49
CA ALA A 188 -14.24 -39.43 2.54
C ALA A 188 -15.28 -40.53 2.81
N GLU A 189 -16.58 -40.18 2.84
CA GLU A 189 -17.67 -41.15 2.97
C GLU A 189 -17.67 -42.16 1.81
N ASP A 190 -17.53 -41.69 0.58
CA ASP A 190 -17.48 -42.53 -0.62
C ASP A 190 -16.28 -43.50 -0.57
N PHE A 191 -15.11 -43.01 -0.18
CA PHE A 191 -13.93 -43.85 0.00
C PHE A 191 -14.15 -44.94 1.06
N LEU A 192 -14.72 -44.59 2.21
CA LEU A 192 -15.04 -45.54 3.28
C LEU A 192 -16.10 -46.57 2.83
N GLN A 193 -17.06 -46.18 1.99
CA GLN A 193 -18.02 -47.11 1.39
C GLN A 193 -17.32 -48.12 0.47
N ILE A 194 -16.41 -47.65 -0.41
CA ILE A 194 -15.64 -48.53 -1.30
C ILE A 194 -14.77 -49.50 -0.49
N GLU A 195 -14.06 -49.02 0.53
CA GLU A 195 -13.26 -49.90 1.41
C GLU A 195 -14.12 -50.97 2.08
N ARG A 196 -15.30 -50.59 2.57
CA ARG A 196 -16.24 -51.52 3.18
C ARG A 196 -16.68 -52.56 2.16
N PHE A 197 -17.06 -52.18 0.94
CA PHE A 197 -17.40 -53.13 -0.12
C PHE A 197 -16.24 -54.06 -0.47
N ALA A 198 -15.00 -53.56 -0.53
CA ALA A 198 -13.82 -54.38 -0.76
C ALA A 198 -13.59 -55.40 0.37
N LYS A 199 -13.75 -54.99 1.63
CA LYS A 199 -13.67 -55.90 2.79
C LYS A 199 -14.75 -56.97 2.75
N TRP A 200 -16.00 -56.60 2.42
CA TRP A 200 -17.09 -57.56 2.24
C TRP A 200 -16.81 -58.53 1.09
N GLY A 201 -16.34 -58.04 -0.06
CA GLY A 201 -15.95 -58.89 -1.19
C GLY A 201 -14.87 -59.91 -0.81
N LYS A 202 -13.86 -59.47 -0.05
CA LYS A 202 -12.81 -60.35 0.47
C LYS A 202 -13.35 -61.40 1.44
N VAL A 203 -14.20 -61.00 2.39
CA VAL A 203 -14.84 -61.95 3.34
C VAL A 203 -15.68 -63.00 2.60
N LEU A 204 -16.44 -62.60 1.59
CA LEU A 204 -17.25 -63.52 0.79
C LEU A 204 -16.39 -64.47 -0.06
N GLN A 205 -15.24 -63.99 -0.54
CA GLN A 205 -14.26 -64.81 -1.26
C GLN A 205 -13.56 -65.82 -0.34
N ASP A 206 -13.14 -65.38 0.85
CA ASP A 206 -12.43 -66.20 1.83
C ASP A 206 -13.38 -67.23 2.48
N TYR A 207 -14.68 -66.95 2.53
CA TYR A 207 -15.71 -67.82 3.11
C TYR A 207 -16.90 -68.03 2.15
N PRO A 208 -16.75 -68.84 1.07
CA PRO A 208 -17.82 -69.06 0.08
C PRO A 208 -19.08 -69.70 0.67
N ILE A 209 -18.93 -70.49 1.74
CA ILE A 209 -20.03 -71.11 2.49
C ILE A 209 -21.02 -70.05 3.04
N LEU A 210 -20.57 -68.81 3.26
CA LEU A 210 -21.46 -67.71 3.65
C LEU A 210 -22.39 -67.28 2.51
N ILE A 211 -21.96 -67.37 1.25
CA ILE A 211 -22.82 -67.09 0.09
C ILE A 211 -23.94 -68.14 0.02
N ASP A 212 -23.59 -69.41 0.18
CA ASP A 212 -24.55 -70.50 0.19
C ASP A 212 -25.51 -70.41 1.38
N PHE A 213 -25.00 -70.02 2.57
CA PHE A 213 -25.83 -69.78 3.76
C PHE A 213 -26.77 -68.57 3.60
N ILE A 214 -26.32 -67.47 3.00
CA ILE A 214 -27.16 -66.29 2.73
C ILE A 214 -28.21 -66.62 1.66
N ALA A 215 -27.86 -67.40 0.64
CA ALA A 215 -28.80 -67.87 -0.38
C ALA A 215 -29.87 -68.81 0.22
N VAL A 216 -29.46 -69.75 1.08
CA VAL A 216 -30.37 -70.70 1.76
C VAL A 216 -31.21 -70.01 2.84
N SER A 217 -30.66 -69.06 3.60
CA SER A 217 -31.42 -68.32 4.64
C SER A 217 -32.41 -67.32 4.09
N ARG A 218 -32.29 -66.91 2.82
CA ARG A 218 -33.32 -66.13 2.13
C ARG A 218 -34.58 -66.94 1.86
N ASP A 219 -34.44 -68.27 1.73
CA ASP A 219 -35.56 -69.21 1.57
C ASP A 219 -35.97 -69.89 2.89
N ASP A 220 -35.12 -69.94 3.93
CA ASP A 220 -35.45 -70.63 5.20
C ASP A 220 -34.73 -70.06 6.45
N ALA A 221 -35.01 -68.80 6.78
CA ALA A 221 -34.37 -68.08 7.91
C ALA A 221 -34.61 -68.71 9.30
N ALA A 222 -35.61 -69.59 9.46
CA ALA A 222 -35.97 -70.17 10.74
C ALA A 222 -35.15 -71.44 11.09
N SER A 223 -34.87 -72.28 10.09
CA SER A 223 -34.18 -73.58 10.29
C SER A 223 -32.69 -73.42 10.58
N ALA A 224 -32.06 -72.38 10.04
CA ALA A 224 -30.63 -72.10 10.23
C ALA A 224 -30.24 -71.74 11.67
N LEU A 225 -31.15 -71.14 12.43
CA LEU A 225 -30.92 -70.70 13.81
C LEU A 225 -31.00 -71.86 14.82
N GLU A 226 -31.74 -72.93 14.52
CA GLU A 226 -31.79 -74.14 15.34
C GLU A 226 -30.51 -74.98 15.27
N ALA A 227 -29.85 -75.02 14.11
CA ALA A 227 -28.63 -75.80 13.92
C ALA A 227 -27.45 -75.26 14.76
N LEU A 228 -27.36 -73.93 14.92
CA LEU A 228 -26.36 -73.27 15.75
C LEU A 228 -26.56 -73.51 17.25
N LYS A 229 -27.81 -73.69 17.70
CA LYS A 229 -28.12 -74.03 19.10
C LYS A 229 -27.68 -75.45 19.49
N LYS A 230 -27.49 -76.34 18.51
CA LYS A 230 -27.08 -77.74 18.72
C LYS A 230 -25.56 -77.96 18.71
N MET A 231 -24.75 -76.95 18.39
CA MET A 231 -23.28 -77.02 18.44
C MET A 231 -22.68 -76.41 19.73
N ARG A 232 -23.47 -76.27 20.80
CA ARG A 232 -23.00 -75.84 22.12
C ARG A 232 -23.10 -76.97 23.15
#